data_AF-A0A8H6YSH2-F1
#
_entry.id   AF-A0A8H6YSH2-F1
#
_cell.length_a   1.000
_cell.length_b   1.000
_cell.length_c   1.000
_cell.angle_alpha   90.00
_cell.angle_beta   90.00
_cell.angle_gamma   90.00
#
_symmetry.space_group_name_H-M   'P 1'
#
loop_
_entity.id
_entity.type
_entity.pdbx_description
1 polymer ?
#
loop_
_entity_poly.entity_id
_entity_poly.type
_entity_poly.pdbx_seq_one_letter_code
_entity_poly.pdbx_strand_id
1 'polypeptide(L)'
;MQYPKRVTGGCNCGGVRYQLTFAPDHDWEHGGHTCQCTQCRKQSGALMLNFHTINLSELIWLSKTTYAEYNSSPPSRFFRVFCNTCGSTIGWLDRGEYREMEIAVGTIDEDFLVGERDAEDRPVGGFGEALVNVQGEHYYLRNEVKGVTDVSQGTWFWKLGRASKGAESERQLD
;
A
#
# COMPACT_ATOMS: atom_id res chain seq x y z
N MET A 1 -12.78 -10.41 -11.24
CA MET A 1 -11.37 -10.08 -11.01
C MET A 1 -10.62 -11.35 -10.63
N GLN A 2 -9.40 -11.57 -11.12
CA GLN A 2 -8.57 -12.70 -10.71
C GLN A 2 -7.62 -12.25 -9.60
N TYR A 3 -7.40 -13.10 -8.59
CA TYR A 3 -6.52 -12.80 -7.47
C TYR A 3 -5.26 -13.69 -7.49
N PRO A 4 -4.06 -13.12 -7.28
CA PRO A 4 -2.85 -13.91 -7.20
C PRO A 4 -2.80 -14.67 -5.88
N LYS A 5 -2.36 -15.94 -5.91
CA LYS A 5 -2.06 -16.69 -4.67
C LYS A 5 -0.80 -16.18 -3.97
N ARG A 6 0.14 -15.65 -4.76
CA ARG A 6 1.40 -15.09 -4.27
C ARG A 6 1.92 -14.02 -5.20
N VAL A 7 2.65 -13.07 -4.64
CA VAL A 7 3.44 -12.07 -5.38
C VAL A 7 4.80 -11.90 -4.72
N THR A 8 5.78 -11.37 -5.44
CA THR A 8 7.06 -10.94 -4.88
C THR A 8 7.28 -9.45 -5.11
N GLY A 9 8.22 -8.89 -4.37
CA GLY A 9 8.61 -7.49 -4.50
C GLY A 9 9.86 -7.17 -3.71
N GLY A 10 10.21 -5.90 -3.69
CA GLY A 10 11.35 -5.41 -2.93
C GLY A 10 11.75 -4.00 -3.28
N CYS A 11 12.87 -3.57 -2.69
CA CYS A 11 13.46 -2.27 -2.99
C CYS A 11 14.19 -2.27 -4.35
N ASN A 12 14.43 -1.08 -4.87
CA ASN A 12 15.13 -0.87 -6.15
C ASN A 12 16.53 -1.51 -6.22
N CYS A 13 17.28 -1.51 -5.11
CA CYS A 13 18.64 -2.09 -5.09
C CYS A 13 18.69 -3.60 -4.77
N GLY A 14 17.54 -4.26 -4.58
CA GLY A 14 17.46 -5.69 -4.26
C GLY A 14 17.90 -6.10 -2.84
N GLY A 15 18.37 -5.19 -2.00
CA GLY A 15 18.79 -5.50 -0.62
C GLY A 15 17.63 -5.80 0.34
N VAL A 16 16.42 -5.40 -0.03
CA VAL A 16 15.16 -5.83 0.61
C VAL A 16 14.34 -6.54 -0.45
N ARG A 17 13.97 -7.80 -0.18
CA ARG A 17 13.10 -8.63 -1.03
C ARG A 17 12.08 -9.35 -0.16
N TYR A 18 10.87 -9.47 -0.66
CA TYR A 18 9.80 -10.16 0.04
C TYR A 18 8.95 -11.00 -0.91
N GLN A 19 8.21 -11.92 -0.31
CA GLN A 19 7.12 -12.66 -0.92
C GLN A 19 5.87 -12.46 -0.07
N LEU A 20 4.75 -12.24 -0.72
CA LEU A 20 3.42 -12.28 -0.11
C LEU A 20 2.74 -13.57 -0.56
N THR A 21 2.19 -14.33 0.38
CA THR A 21 1.36 -15.51 0.11
C THR A 21 0.01 -15.27 0.74
N PHE A 22 -1.00 -14.99 -0.09
CA PHE A 22 -2.30 -14.55 0.37
C PHE A 22 -3.10 -15.71 0.95
N ALA A 23 -3.75 -15.47 2.09
CA ALA A 23 -4.64 -16.43 2.69
C ALA A 23 -5.91 -16.63 1.82
N PRO A 24 -6.60 -17.79 1.91
CA PRO A 24 -7.84 -18.01 1.17
C PRO A 24 -8.94 -16.99 1.49
N ASP A 25 -8.92 -16.42 2.69
CA ASP A 25 -9.84 -15.41 3.22
C ASP A 25 -9.25 -14.00 3.18
N HIS A 26 -8.20 -13.76 2.38
CA HIS A 26 -7.62 -12.43 2.20
C HIS A 26 -8.67 -11.42 1.70
N ASP A 27 -8.72 -10.27 2.36
CA ASP A 27 -9.68 -9.20 2.06
C ASP A 27 -9.22 -8.37 0.85
N TRP A 28 -9.52 -8.87 -0.35
CA TRP A 28 -9.21 -8.19 -1.61
C TRP A 28 -10.02 -6.91 -1.83
N GLU A 29 -11.15 -6.76 -1.14
CA GLU A 29 -12.03 -5.60 -1.30
C GLU A 29 -11.44 -4.39 -0.57
N HIS A 30 -10.99 -4.58 0.67
CA HIS A 30 -10.44 -3.52 1.52
C HIS A 30 -8.91 -3.54 1.66
N GLY A 31 -8.23 -4.52 1.04
CA GLY A 31 -6.76 -4.61 1.06
C GLY A 31 -6.10 -3.41 0.39
N GLY A 32 -6.59 -3.02 -0.80
CA GLY A 32 -6.07 -1.88 -1.57
C GLY A 32 -6.60 -0.53 -1.08
N HIS A 33 -5.70 0.40 -0.81
CA HIS A 33 -6.08 1.75 -0.41
C HIS A 33 -5.02 2.80 -0.74
N THR A 34 -5.43 4.07 -0.77
CA THR A 34 -4.53 5.22 -0.94
C THR A 34 -4.37 5.99 0.36
N CYS A 35 -3.23 6.64 0.55
CA CYS A 35 -3.01 7.52 1.67
C CYS A 35 -2.35 8.84 1.25
N GLN A 36 -2.96 9.94 1.70
CA GLN A 36 -2.53 11.30 1.38
C GLN A 36 -1.96 12.06 2.59
N CYS A 37 -1.68 11.36 3.70
CA CYS A 37 -1.18 12.01 4.90
C CYS A 37 0.20 12.65 4.68
N THR A 38 0.51 13.70 5.43
CA THR A 38 1.79 14.42 5.33
C THR A 38 3.00 13.50 5.46
N GLN A 39 2.90 12.43 6.25
CA GLN A 39 4.00 11.49 6.44
C GLN A 39 4.21 10.59 5.21
N CYS A 40 3.15 10.07 4.58
CA CYS A 40 3.24 9.34 3.31
C CYS A 40 3.87 10.20 2.23
N ARG A 41 3.43 11.47 2.13
CA ARG A 41 3.96 12.43 1.16
C ARG A 41 5.44 12.69 1.37
N LYS A 42 5.85 13.01 2.61
CA LYS A 42 7.25 13.29 2.93
C LYS A 42 8.16 12.08 2.75
N GLN A 43 7.66 10.88 2.99
CA GLN A 43 8.48 9.67 2.91
C GLN A 43 8.66 9.18 1.47
N SER A 44 7.62 9.26 0.65
CA SER A 44 7.65 8.77 -0.73
C SER A 44 7.95 9.84 -1.78
N GLY A 45 7.73 11.12 -1.46
CA GLY A 45 7.70 12.21 -2.44
C GLY A 45 6.43 12.26 -3.29
N ALA A 46 5.53 11.28 -3.18
CA ALA A 46 4.28 11.23 -3.94
C ALA A 46 3.14 11.96 -3.21
N LEU A 47 2.24 12.61 -3.95
CA LEU A 47 1.06 13.26 -3.36
C LEU A 47 0.06 12.25 -2.78
N MET A 48 -0.01 11.07 -3.37
CA MET A 48 -0.76 9.91 -2.92
C MET A 48 0.14 8.70 -2.99
N LEU A 49 0.15 7.89 -1.93
CA LEU A 49 0.84 6.62 -1.92
C LEU A 49 -0.18 5.50 -1.83
N ASN A 50 -0.05 4.52 -2.72
CA ASN A 50 -0.93 3.35 -2.77
C ASN A 50 -0.33 2.23 -1.93
N PHE A 51 -1.19 1.57 -1.16
CA PHE A 51 -0.85 0.48 -0.27
C PHE A 51 -1.76 -0.71 -0.49
N HIS A 52 -1.25 -1.88 -0.14
CA HIS A 52 -2.04 -3.09 0.03
C HIS A 52 -1.80 -3.65 1.43
N THR A 53 -2.86 -3.80 2.22
CA THR A 53 -2.79 -4.34 3.57
C THR A 53 -2.69 -5.85 3.52
N ILE A 54 -1.71 -6.41 4.22
CA ILE A 54 -1.56 -7.85 4.42
C ILE A 54 -1.42 -8.17 5.90
N ASN A 55 -1.82 -9.37 6.29
CA ASN A 55 -1.50 -9.93 7.60
C ASN A 55 -0.02 -10.31 7.64
N LEU A 56 0.66 -10.11 8.77
CA LEU A 56 2.08 -10.47 8.88
C LEU A 56 2.38 -11.96 8.65
N SER A 57 1.39 -12.84 8.78
CA SER A 57 1.51 -14.26 8.42
C SER A 57 1.65 -14.50 6.92
N GLU A 58 1.21 -13.55 6.08
CA GLU A 58 1.29 -13.64 4.62
C GLU A 58 2.66 -13.19 4.09
N LEU A 59 3.46 -12.50 4.92
CA LEU A 59 4.73 -11.91 4.55
C LEU A 59 5.93 -12.82 4.88
N ILE A 60 6.74 -13.08 3.87
CA ILE A 60 8.04 -13.73 4.01
C ILE A 60 9.12 -12.77 3.49
N TRP A 61 10.10 -12.44 4.32
CA TRP A 61 11.27 -11.70 3.87
C TRP A 61 12.26 -12.65 3.19
N LEU A 62 12.52 -12.44 1.90
CA LEU A 62 13.52 -13.17 1.13
C LEU A 62 14.92 -12.56 1.29
N SER A 63 14.99 -11.25 1.54
CA SER A 63 16.23 -10.52 1.88
C SER A 63 15.91 -9.30 2.73
N LYS A 64 16.79 -9.00 3.70
CA LYS A 64 16.71 -7.83 4.60
C LYS A 64 18.06 -7.14 4.78
N THR A 65 19.00 -7.29 3.85
CA THR A 65 20.38 -6.79 4.02
C THR A 65 20.46 -5.28 4.20
N THR A 66 19.52 -4.54 3.60
CA THR A 66 19.44 -3.06 3.67
C THR A 66 18.15 -2.58 4.34
N TYR A 67 17.47 -3.48 5.07
CA TYR A 67 16.21 -3.21 5.73
C TYR A 67 16.39 -2.26 6.92
N ALA A 68 15.57 -1.22 6.98
CA ALA A 68 15.53 -0.29 8.10
C ALA A 68 14.10 0.03 8.52
N GLU A 69 13.95 0.39 9.80
CA GLU A 69 12.71 0.80 10.40
C GLU A 69 12.83 2.17 11.06
N TYR A 70 11.77 2.96 11.00
CA TYR A 70 11.66 4.22 11.74
C TYR A 70 10.31 4.32 12.44
N ASN A 71 10.32 4.53 13.75
CA ASN A 71 9.12 4.79 14.55
C ASN A 71 8.85 6.30 14.56
N SER A 72 7.81 6.74 13.86
CA SER A 72 7.51 8.17 13.73
C SER A 72 6.83 8.80 14.94
N SER A 73 6.37 8.02 15.92
CA SER A 73 5.65 8.56 17.07
C SER A 73 5.76 7.68 18.32
N PRO A 74 6.94 7.45 18.91
CA PRO A 74 7.04 6.68 20.16
C PRO A 74 6.08 7.24 21.23
N PRO A 75 5.30 6.40 21.95
CA PRO A 75 5.36 4.93 22.05
C PRO A 75 4.55 4.15 20.99
N SER A 76 4.35 4.70 19.78
CA SER A 76 3.54 4.03 18.75
C SER A 76 4.10 2.67 18.35
N ARG A 77 3.16 1.79 18.03
CA ARG A 77 3.37 0.45 17.48
C ARG A 77 3.57 0.42 15.96
N PHE A 78 3.58 1.59 15.31
CA PHE A 78 3.66 1.73 13.87
C PHE A 78 5.08 2.09 13.42
N PHE A 79 5.62 1.31 12.49
CA PHE A 79 6.98 1.47 11.99
C PHE A 79 6.96 1.71 10.49
N ARG A 80 7.71 2.71 10.04
CA ARG A 80 8.01 2.91 8.62
C ARG A 80 9.08 1.92 8.22
N VAL A 81 8.84 1.14 7.18
CA VAL A 81 9.82 0.18 6.65
C VAL A 81 10.36 0.72 5.34
N PHE A 82 11.68 0.78 5.22
CA PHE A 82 12.36 1.31 4.04
C PHE A 82 13.74 0.67 3.82
N CYS A 83 14.29 0.87 2.63
CA CYS A 83 15.66 0.47 2.31
C CYS A 83 16.63 1.61 2.65
N ASN A 84 17.61 1.37 3.52
CA ASN A 84 18.62 2.38 3.90
C ASN A 84 19.68 2.65 2.82
N THR A 85 19.66 1.90 1.72
CA THR A 85 20.62 2.03 0.62
C THR A 85 20.04 2.81 -0.56
N CYS A 86 18.84 2.46 -1.04
CA CYS A 86 18.20 3.17 -2.17
C CYS A 86 17.00 4.03 -1.79
N GLY A 87 16.58 4.05 -0.51
CA GLY A 87 15.49 4.89 -0.04
C GLY A 87 14.08 4.39 -0.36
N SER A 88 13.91 3.25 -1.07
CA SER A 88 12.58 2.70 -1.36
C SER A 88 11.75 2.55 -0.08
N THR A 89 10.56 3.14 -0.08
CA THR A 89 9.55 2.94 0.96
C THR A 89 8.89 1.59 0.72
N ILE A 90 9.08 0.64 1.62
CA ILE A 90 8.52 -0.72 1.49
C ILE A 90 7.11 -0.78 2.05
N GLY A 91 6.85 -0.10 3.16
CA GLY A 91 5.54 -0.15 3.77
C GLY A 91 5.49 0.39 5.19
N TRP A 92 4.34 0.18 5.82
CA TRP A 92 4.06 0.57 7.19
C TRP A 92 3.66 -0.67 7.98
N LEU A 93 4.37 -0.92 9.07
CA LEU A 93 4.23 -2.12 9.88
C LEU A 93 3.47 -1.78 11.17
N ASP A 94 2.34 -2.43 11.43
CA ASP A 94 1.66 -2.41 12.74
C ASP A 94 2.07 -3.66 13.56
N ARG A 95 2.79 -3.46 14.66
CA ARG A 95 3.12 -4.54 15.62
C ARG A 95 2.12 -4.66 16.78
N GLY A 96 0.96 -4.02 16.65
CA GLY A 96 -0.14 -4.06 17.59
C GLY A 96 -0.96 -5.34 17.53
N GLU A 97 -2.22 -5.20 17.93
CA GLU A 97 -3.21 -6.27 17.96
C GLU A 97 -3.48 -6.86 16.57
N TYR A 98 -3.62 -6.01 15.55
CA TYR A 98 -3.94 -6.45 14.18
C TYR A 98 -2.78 -7.16 13.47
N ARG A 99 -1.51 -6.84 13.82
CA ARG A 99 -0.31 -7.46 13.22
C ARG A 99 -0.35 -7.45 11.68
N GLU A 100 -0.53 -6.26 11.12
CA GLU A 100 -0.67 -6.01 9.68
C GLU A 100 0.56 -5.27 9.12
N MET A 101 0.76 -5.35 7.81
CA MET A 101 1.65 -4.46 7.07
C MET A 101 0.94 -3.89 5.85
N GLU A 102 1.05 -2.57 5.67
CA GLU A 102 0.61 -1.88 4.47
C GLU A 102 1.81 -1.82 3.51
N ILE A 103 1.81 -2.69 2.50
CA ILE A 103 2.88 -2.79 1.51
C ILE A 103 2.70 -1.68 0.48
N ALA A 104 3.74 -0.88 0.25
CA ALA A 104 3.72 0.12 -0.82
C ALA A 104 3.69 -0.63 -2.16
N VAL A 105 2.56 -0.57 -2.88
CA VAL A 105 2.28 -1.46 -4.03
C VAL A 105 3.29 -1.30 -5.16
N GLY A 106 3.89 -0.10 -5.32
CA GLY A 106 4.95 0.14 -6.31
C GLY A 106 6.26 -0.60 -6.03
N THR A 107 6.37 -1.34 -4.93
CA THR A 107 7.50 -2.24 -4.65
C THR A 107 7.24 -3.70 -5.03
N ILE A 108 6.02 -4.04 -5.46
CA ILE A 108 5.68 -5.35 -6.04
C ILE A 108 6.34 -5.45 -7.42
N ASP A 109 6.87 -6.63 -7.77
CA ASP A 109 7.53 -6.82 -9.06
C ASP A 109 6.56 -6.62 -10.23
N GLU A 110 7.07 -6.05 -11.33
CA GLU A 110 6.25 -5.63 -12.47
C GLU A 110 5.42 -6.77 -13.09
N ASP A 111 5.97 -7.98 -13.17
CA ASP A 111 5.25 -9.15 -13.70
C ASP A 111 3.91 -9.42 -12.98
N PHE A 112 3.79 -9.04 -11.70
CA PHE A 112 2.52 -9.14 -10.96
C PHE A 112 1.65 -7.90 -11.10
N LEU A 113 2.23 -6.71 -11.28
CA LEU A 113 1.47 -5.46 -11.39
C LEU A 113 0.90 -5.26 -12.80
N VAL A 114 1.76 -5.34 -13.81
CA VAL A 114 1.43 -5.06 -15.21
C VAL A 114 1.18 -6.34 -16.01
N GLY A 115 1.81 -7.45 -15.63
CA GLY A 115 1.73 -8.70 -16.39
C GLY A 115 2.66 -8.72 -17.59
N GLU A 116 2.26 -9.45 -18.63
CA GLU A 116 2.97 -9.50 -19.90
C GLU A 116 2.64 -8.27 -20.76
N ARG A 117 3.36 -8.14 -21.88
CA ARG A 117 3.12 -7.09 -22.87
C ARG A 117 2.63 -7.72 -24.16
N ASP A 118 1.56 -7.17 -24.74
CA ASP A 118 1.07 -7.60 -26.04
C ASP A 118 1.91 -7.04 -27.20
N ALA A 119 1.49 -7.33 -28.44
CA ALA A 119 2.18 -6.89 -29.65
C ALA A 119 2.27 -5.36 -29.82
N GLU A 120 1.40 -4.60 -29.13
CA GLU A 120 1.38 -3.14 -29.13
C GLU A 120 2.02 -2.54 -27.87
N ASP A 121 2.77 -3.34 -27.10
CA ASP A 121 3.43 -2.94 -25.84
C ASP A 121 2.43 -2.54 -24.73
N ARG A 122 1.22 -3.08 -24.77
CA ARG A 122 0.20 -2.82 -23.74
C ARG A 122 0.26 -3.87 -22.64
N PRO A 123 0.04 -3.51 -21.36
CA PRO A 123 -0.02 -4.46 -20.26
C PRO A 123 -1.19 -5.44 -20.39
N VAL A 124 -0.94 -6.74 -20.18
CA VAL A 124 -1.95 -7.80 -20.20
C VAL A 124 -1.69 -8.83 -19.09
N GLY A 125 -2.75 -9.18 -18.35
CA GLY A 125 -2.71 -10.32 -17.41
C GLY A 125 -2.07 -10.05 -16.05
N GLY A 126 -1.71 -8.81 -15.73
CA GLY A 126 -1.28 -8.41 -14.39
C GLY A 126 -2.42 -8.38 -13.38
N PHE A 127 -2.07 -8.39 -12.09
CA PHE A 127 -2.96 -8.29 -10.94
C PHE A 127 -3.06 -6.86 -10.39
N GLY A 128 -2.59 -5.85 -11.13
CA GLY A 128 -2.55 -4.46 -10.66
C GLY A 128 -3.91 -3.93 -10.17
N GLU A 129 -5.01 -4.31 -10.83
CA GLU A 129 -6.36 -3.91 -10.39
C GLU A 129 -6.68 -4.44 -8.98
N ALA A 130 -6.39 -5.72 -8.72
CA ALA A 130 -6.61 -6.34 -7.41
C ALA A 130 -5.66 -5.83 -6.32
N LEU A 131 -4.41 -5.53 -6.68
CA LEU A 131 -3.38 -5.12 -5.73
C LEU A 131 -3.51 -3.64 -5.33
N VAL A 132 -3.97 -2.78 -6.24
CA VAL A 132 -4.05 -1.33 -6.01
C VAL A 132 -5.45 -0.89 -5.61
N ASN A 133 -6.50 -1.56 -6.11
CA ASN A 133 -7.92 -1.19 -6.02
C ASN A 133 -8.12 0.34 -5.90
N VAL A 134 -7.97 1.05 -7.02
CA VAL A 134 -8.09 2.53 -7.05
C VAL A 134 -9.51 3.04 -6.78
N GLN A 135 -10.50 2.15 -6.74
CA GLN A 135 -11.88 2.42 -6.34
C GLN A 135 -12.15 2.03 -4.87
N GLY A 136 -11.14 1.51 -4.18
CA GLY A 136 -11.21 1.08 -2.80
C GLY A 136 -11.13 2.25 -1.84
N GLU A 137 -10.34 2.10 -0.78
CA GLU A 137 -10.35 3.05 0.32
C GLU A 137 -9.39 4.22 0.12
N HIS A 138 -9.81 5.44 0.47
CA HIS A 138 -8.95 6.62 0.44
C HIS A 138 -8.79 7.23 1.83
N TYR A 139 -7.55 7.31 2.31
CA TYR A 139 -7.21 7.79 3.64
C TYR A 139 -6.62 9.20 3.63
N TYR A 140 -6.96 9.96 4.69
CA TYR A 140 -6.51 11.34 4.93
C TYR A 140 -6.96 12.33 3.86
N LEU A 141 -8.24 12.26 3.47
CA LEU A 141 -8.82 13.15 2.46
C LEU A 141 -8.78 14.63 2.83
N ARG A 142 -8.74 14.98 4.12
CA ARG A 142 -8.52 16.36 4.57
C ARG A 142 -7.24 17.01 4.01
N ASN A 143 -6.29 16.18 3.55
CA ASN A 143 -5.03 16.60 2.97
C ASN A 143 -5.07 16.66 1.43
N GLU A 144 -6.20 16.33 0.77
CA GLU A 144 -6.33 16.43 -0.68
C GLU A 144 -5.89 17.79 -1.22
N VAL A 145 -5.23 17.75 -2.37
CA VAL A 145 -4.86 18.95 -3.11
C VAL A 145 -6.00 19.25 -4.06
N LYS A 146 -6.71 20.35 -3.81
CA LYS A 146 -7.87 20.77 -4.61
C LYS A 146 -7.52 20.88 -6.10
N GLY A 147 -8.33 20.26 -6.94
CA GLY A 147 -8.15 20.17 -8.40
C GLY A 147 -7.03 19.23 -8.84
N VAL A 148 -6.43 18.44 -7.94
CA VAL A 148 -5.29 17.57 -8.23
C VAL A 148 -5.50 16.15 -7.71
N THR A 149 -5.77 15.97 -6.42
CA THR A 149 -5.94 14.65 -5.80
C THR A 149 -7.35 14.43 -5.23
N ASP A 150 -8.24 15.40 -5.39
CA ASP A 150 -9.66 15.39 -4.98
C ASP A 150 -10.61 14.79 -6.04
N VAL A 151 -10.06 14.04 -6.98
CA VAL A 151 -10.76 13.38 -8.09
C VAL A 151 -10.92 11.87 -7.88
N SER A 152 -10.45 11.36 -6.74
CA SER A 152 -10.48 9.92 -6.43
C SER A 152 -11.91 9.43 -6.20
N GLN A 153 -12.29 8.29 -6.78
CA GLN A 153 -13.61 7.66 -6.62
C GLN A 153 -13.47 6.43 -5.72
N GLY A 154 -14.40 6.17 -4.79
CA GLY A 154 -14.31 5.00 -3.90
C GLY A 154 -14.88 5.26 -2.50
N THR A 155 -14.53 4.42 -1.53
CA THR A 155 -14.97 4.58 -0.14
C THR A 155 -14.01 5.51 0.61
N TRP A 156 -14.58 6.50 1.28
CA TRP A 156 -13.84 7.66 1.77
C TRP A 156 -13.76 7.65 3.29
N PHE A 157 -12.54 7.75 3.83
CA PHE A 157 -12.33 7.69 5.27
C PHE A 157 -11.49 8.88 5.82
N TRP A 158 -11.83 9.25 7.07
CA TRP A 158 -11.05 10.06 8.03
C TRP A 158 -10.95 11.59 7.82
N LYS A 159 -11.38 12.35 8.84
CA LYS A 159 -10.98 13.76 9.09
C LYS A 159 -9.94 13.92 10.22
N LEU A 160 -9.76 12.94 11.13
CA LEU A 160 -9.01 13.15 12.40
C LEU A 160 -8.03 12.03 12.88
N GLY A 161 -7.80 10.94 12.14
CA GLY A 161 -6.73 9.94 12.44
C GLY A 161 -7.24 8.56 12.93
N ARG A 162 -6.38 7.54 12.82
CA ARG A 162 -6.58 6.06 12.70
C ARG A 162 -7.47 5.29 13.72
N ALA A 163 -8.18 5.91 14.66
CA ALA A 163 -8.87 5.21 15.77
C ALA A 163 -10.35 4.78 15.54
N SER A 164 -10.93 5.04 14.38
CA SER A 164 -12.32 4.74 13.97
C SER A 164 -12.39 4.01 12.61
N LYS A 165 -11.94 2.75 12.52
CA LYS A 165 -12.34 1.88 11.40
C LYS A 165 -13.89 1.83 11.40
N GLY A 166 -14.56 2.12 10.29
CA GLY A 166 -16.02 2.00 10.14
C GLY A 166 -16.86 3.29 10.10
N ALA A 167 -16.25 4.48 10.03
CA ALA A 167 -17.02 5.71 9.75
C ALA A 167 -17.08 5.96 8.25
N GLU A 168 -18.04 5.34 7.56
CA GLU A 168 -18.43 5.73 6.21
C GLU A 168 -18.94 7.18 6.26
N SER A 169 -18.34 8.06 5.47
CA SER A 169 -18.98 9.33 5.13
C SER A 169 -19.11 9.40 3.62
N GLU A 170 -20.28 9.05 3.11
CA GLU A 170 -20.68 9.39 1.75
C GLU A 170 -20.59 10.91 1.59
N ARG A 171 -19.92 11.37 0.53
CA ARG A 171 -20.02 12.76 0.12
C ARG A 171 -21.40 12.94 -0.52
N GLN A 172 -22.33 13.62 0.14
CA GLN A 172 -23.40 14.27 -0.61
C GLN A 172 -22.73 15.30 -1.52
N LEU A 173 -22.85 15.06 -2.82
CA LEU A 173 -22.40 15.98 -3.86
C LEU A 173 -23.37 17.18 -3.85
N ASP A 174 -22.93 18.29 -3.25
CA ASP A 174 -23.52 19.62 -3.47
C ASP A 174 -22.74 20.36 -4.56
#